data_AF-A0A8X6VRG9-F1
#
_entry.id   AF-A0A8X6VRG9-F1
#
_cell.length_a   1.000
_cell.length_b   1.000
_cell.length_c   1.000
_cell.angle_alpha   90.00
_cell.angle_beta   90.00
_cell.angle_gamma   90.00
#
_symmetry.space_group_name_H-M   'P 1'
#
loop_
_entity.id
_entity.type
_entity.pdbx_description
1 polymer ?
#
loop_
_entity_poly.entity_id
_entity_poly.type
_entity_poly.pdbx_seq_one_letter_code
_entity_poly.pdbx_strand_id
1 'polypeptide(L)'
;MMEAGWSARRVARQLDHSDCAEIRCWDQWIRETPFKRKPDSERPRQTSLRKDRHIVRNVSVQLTASSAAIQAQIAPSLEASVSSRTIRRHLAEGHLRSRCPL
;
A
#
# COMPACT_ATOMS: atom_id res chain seq x y z
N MET A 1 31.90 8.89 -1.36
CA MET A 1 33.15 8.07 -1.31
C MET A 1 33.57 7.63 -2.71
N MET A 2 32.74 6.92 -3.47
CA MET A 2 33.06 6.62 -4.88
C MET A 2 33.04 7.86 -5.80
N GLU A 3 32.14 8.83 -5.55
CA GLU A 3 32.19 10.16 -6.18
C GLU A 3 33.51 10.92 -5.96
N ALA A 4 34.23 10.63 -4.87
CA ALA A 4 35.53 11.23 -4.58
C ALA A 4 36.70 10.50 -5.29
N GLY A 5 36.40 9.63 -6.27
CA GLY A 5 37.39 8.89 -7.07
C GLY A 5 37.98 7.67 -6.37
N TRP A 6 37.38 7.19 -5.28
CA TRP A 6 37.89 6.03 -4.56
C TRP A 6 37.48 4.73 -5.25
N SER A 7 38.40 3.76 -5.30
CA SER A 7 38.08 2.43 -5.82
C SER A 7 37.12 1.69 -4.90
N ALA A 8 36.21 0.89 -5.48
CA ALA A 8 35.24 0.09 -4.72
C ALA A 8 35.93 -0.81 -3.68
N ARG A 9 37.10 -1.38 -4.01
CA ARG A 9 37.92 -2.16 -3.07
C ARG A 9 38.37 -1.37 -1.85
N ARG A 10 38.74 -0.11 -2.04
CA ARG A 10 39.18 0.75 -0.94
C ARG A 10 38.01 1.08 -0.01
N VAL A 11 36.83 1.34 -0.58
CA VAL A 11 35.61 1.60 0.17
C VAL A 11 35.17 0.36 0.93
N ALA A 12 35.17 -0.80 0.26
CA ALA A 12 34.82 -2.09 0.84
C ALA A 12 35.69 -2.44 2.05
N ARG A 13 37.02 -2.28 1.94
CA ARG A 13 37.94 -2.51 3.07
C ARG A 13 37.75 -1.53 4.22
N GLN A 14 37.27 -0.32 3.95
CA GLN A 14 37.02 0.68 4.98
C GLN A 14 35.68 0.49 5.70
N LEU A 15 34.72 -0.13 5.01
CA LEU A 15 33.39 -0.45 5.55
C LEU A 15 33.27 -1.91 6.01
N ASP A 16 34.35 -2.69 5.95
CA ASP A 16 34.37 -4.15 6.18
C ASP A 16 33.29 -4.91 5.37
N HIS A 17 33.09 -4.45 4.14
CA HIS A 17 32.15 -5.01 3.18
C HIS A 17 32.89 -5.73 2.07
N SER A 18 32.17 -6.52 1.27
CA SER A 18 32.74 -7.10 0.06
C SER A 18 32.78 -6.09 -1.09
N ASP A 19 33.85 -6.13 -1.90
CA ASP A 19 34.00 -5.32 -3.13
C ASP A 19 32.75 -5.42 -4.03
N CYS A 20 32.20 -6.63 -4.18
CA CYS A 20 31.00 -6.87 -4.98
C CYS A 20 29.74 -6.22 -4.41
N ALA A 21 29.61 -6.15 -3.08
CA ALA A 21 28.47 -5.49 -2.43
C ALA A 21 28.54 -3.97 -2.65
N GLU A 22 29.73 -3.38 -2.55
CA GLU A 22 29.93 -1.95 -2.80
C GLU A 22 29.64 -1.56 -4.26
N ILE A 23 30.11 -2.34 -5.24
CA ILE A 23 29.81 -2.10 -6.66
C ILE A 23 28.30 -2.18 -6.91
N ARG A 24 27.62 -3.20 -6.37
CA ARG A 24 26.17 -3.36 -6.53
C ARG A 24 25.39 -2.24 -5.86
N CYS A 25 25.80 -1.81 -4.67
CA CYS A 25 25.18 -0.70 -3.95
C CYS A 25 25.33 0.61 -4.74
N TRP A 26 26.52 0.85 -5.30
CA TRP A 26 26.78 2.03 -6.12
C TRP A 26 26.00 2.04 -7.43
N ASP A 27 25.96 0.92 -8.14
CA ASP A 27 25.13 0.76 -9.34
C ASP A 27 23.66 0.97 -9.02
N GLN A 28 23.21 0.44 -7.88
CA GLN A 28 21.83 0.61 -7.43
C GLN A 28 21.52 2.07 -7.11
N TRP A 29 22.44 2.76 -6.44
CA TRP A 29 22.35 4.18 -6.12
C TRP A 29 22.29 5.05 -7.39
N ILE A 30 23.21 4.87 -8.35
CA ILE A 30 23.20 5.57 -9.65
C ILE A 30 21.88 5.31 -10.40
N ARG A 31 21.39 4.08 -10.34
CA ARG A 31 20.11 3.71 -10.98
C ARG A 31 18.89 4.27 -10.24
N GLU A 32 18.98 4.59 -8.96
CA GLU A 32 17.81 4.90 -8.10
C GLU A 32 17.74 6.31 -7.51
N THR A 33 18.75 7.19 -7.59
CA THR A 33 18.64 8.54 -6.99
C THR A 33 18.35 9.69 -7.95
N PRO A 34 17.39 10.61 -7.65
CA PRO A 34 16.05 10.45 -7.02
C PRO A 34 14.92 10.87 -8.01
N PHE A 35 13.64 10.51 -7.90
CA PHE A 35 12.76 10.77 -6.75
C PHE A 35 11.42 10.00 -6.86
N LYS A 36 11.45 8.68 -7.08
CA LYS A 36 10.25 7.89 -6.81
C LYS A 36 10.62 6.73 -5.91
N ARG A 37 10.23 6.86 -4.63
CA ARG A 37 9.95 5.67 -3.80
C ARG A 37 9.19 4.70 -4.71
N LYS A 38 9.77 3.53 -4.94
CA LYS A 38 9.00 2.43 -5.54
C LYS A 38 7.74 2.30 -4.66
N PRO A 39 6.53 2.38 -5.24
CA PRO A 39 5.34 2.15 -4.44
C PRO A 39 5.52 0.80 -3.78
N ASP A 40 5.29 0.76 -2.47
CA ASP A 40 5.39 -0.49 -1.72
C ASP A 40 4.61 -1.57 -2.48
N SER A 41 5.21 -2.74 -2.61
CA SER A 41 4.54 -3.93 -3.14
C SER A 41 3.49 -4.36 -2.11
N GLU A 42 2.40 -3.61 -2.02
CA GLU A 42 1.24 -3.99 -1.23
C GLU A 42 0.64 -5.24 -1.85
N ARG A 43 0.34 -6.24 -1.01
CA ARG A 43 -0.40 -7.43 -1.45
C ARG A 43 -1.65 -6.98 -2.22
N PRO A 44 -1.95 -7.63 -3.37
CA PRO A 44 -3.11 -7.28 -4.15
C PRO A 44 -4.37 -7.33 -3.27
N ARG A 45 -5.12 -6.22 -3.28
CA ARG A 45 -6.38 -6.12 -2.54
C ARG A 45 -7.36 -7.16 -3.08
N GLN A 46 -8.06 -7.86 -2.19
CA GLN A 46 -9.13 -8.78 -2.57
C GLN A 46 -10.29 -8.08 -3.29
N THR A 47 -10.47 -6.78 -3.06
CA THR A 47 -11.52 -5.97 -3.68
C THR A 47 -10.96 -5.21 -4.88
N SER A 48 -11.72 -5.18 -5.98
CA SER A 48 -11.36 -4.38 -7.15
C SER A 48 -11.83 -2.93 -7.00
N LEU A 49 -11.23 -1.98 -7.73
CA LEU A 49 -11.62 -0.57 -7.70
C LEU A 49 -13.11 -0.31 -7.99
N ARG A 50 -13.76 -1.20 -8.75
CA ARG A 50 -15.21 -1.12 -9.02
C ARG A 50 -16.02 -1.49 -7.79
N LYS A 51 -15.60 -2.53 -7.07
CA LYS A 51 -16.19 -2.98 -5.81
C LYS A 51 -16.03 -1.92 -4.73
N ASP A 52 -14.83 -1.33 -4.61
CA ASP A 52 -14.55 -0.27 -3.64
C ASP A 52 -15.45 0.96 -3.86
N ARG A 53 -15.59 1.41 -5.11
CA ARG A 53 -16.49 2.51 -5.46
C ARG A 53 -17.96 2.20 -5.16
N HIS A 54 -18.39 0.95 -5.33
CA HIS A 54 -19.73 0.52 -4.98
C HIS A 54 -19.97 0.55 -3.47
N ILE A 55 -19.00 0.10 -2.67
CA ILE A 55 -19.04 0.15 -1.20
C ILE A 55 -19.17 1.62 -0.75
N VAL A 56 -18.28 2.50 -1.23
CA VAL A 56 -18.28 3.92 -0.86
C VAL A 56 -19.59 4.60 -1.25
N ARG A 57 -20.12 4.35 -2.45
CA ARG A 57 -21.41 4.93 -2.89
C ARG A 57 -22.58 4.48 -2.02
N ASN A 58 -22.69 3.19 -1.71
CA ASN A 58 -23.80 2.69 -0.89
C ASN A 58 -23.75 3.24 0.54
N VAL A 59 -22.56 3.31 1.13
CA VAL A 59 -22.37 3.94 2.44
C VAL A 59 -22.73 5.42 2.40
N SER A 60 -22.27 6.16 1.38
CA SER A 60 -22.57 7.60 1.28
C SER A 60 -24.08 7.87 1.15
N VAL A 61 -24.82 7.00 0.45
CA VAL A 61 -26.29 7.09 0.34
C VAL A 61 -26.98 6.74 1.67
N GLN A 62 -26.38 5.88 2.50
CA GLN A 62 -26.97 5.38 3.74
C GLN A 62 -26.03 5.58 4.94
N LEU A 63 -25.64 6.83 5.20
CA LEU A 63 -24.67 7.19 6.25
C LEU A 63 -25.07 6.75 7.68
N THR A 64 -26.34 6.36 7.87
CA THR A 64 -26.96 5.88 9.11
C THR A 64 -27.10 4.36 9.21
N ALA A 65 -26.79 3.61 8.15
CA ALA A 65 -26.89 2.15 8.16
C ALA A 65 -25.72 1.50 8.93
N SER A 66 -25.99 0.40 9.64
CA SER A 66 -24.97 -0.40 10.33
C SER A 66 -24.10 -1.17 9.33
N SER A 67 -22.90 -1.60 9.75
CA SER A 67 -22.02 -2.48 8.95
C SER A 67 -22.74 -3.71 8.42
N ALA A 68 -23.58 -4.33 9.26
CA ALA A 68 -24.36 -5.50 8.89
C ALA A 68 -25.40 -5.19 7.79
N ALA A 69 -26.08 -4.05 7.88
CA ALA A 69 -27.02 -3.61 6.85
C ALA A 69 -26.29 -3.29 5.53
N ILE A 70 -25.12 -2.65 5.62
CA ILE A 70 -24.25 -2.36 4.48
C ILE A 70 -23.75 -3.67 3.84
N GLN A 71 -23.31 -4.64 4.66
CA GLN A 71 -22.86 -5.96 4.19
C GLN A 71 -23.99 -6.74 3.51
N ALA A 72 -25.20 -6.74 4.07
CA ALA A 72 -26.36 -7.39 3.49
C ALA A 72 -26.77 -6.80 2.13
N GLN A 73 -26.57 -5.49 1.93
CA GLN A 73 -26.86 -4.83 0.66
C GLN A 73 -25.76 -5.03 -0.40
N ILE A 74 -24.51 -5.19 0.03
CA ILE A 74 -23.38 -5.38 -0.88
C ILE A 74 -23.18 -6.86 -1.23
N ALA A 75 -23.60 -7.79 -0.36
CA ALA A 75 -23.49 -9.23 -0.56
C ALA A 75 -24.04 -9.73 -1.93
N PRO A 76 -25.17 -9.24 -2.47
CA PRO A 76 -25.65 -9.66 -3.78
C PRO A 76 -24.78 -9.16 -4.94
N SER A 77 -24.05 -8.06 -4.73
CA SER A 77 -23.19 -7.43 -5.74
C SER A 77 -21.73 -7.91 -5.71
N LEU A 78 -21.35 -8.58 -4.62
CA LEU A 78 -19.99 -9.07 -4.40
C LEU A 78 -20.02 -10.59 -4.27
N GLU A 79 -19.43 -11.27 -5.26
CA GLU A 79 -19.08 -12.70 -5.25
C GLU A 79 -18.27 -13.15 -4.00
N ALA A 80 -17.86 -12.23 -3.11
CA ALA A 80 -17.10 -12.53 -1.91
C ALA A 80 -17.65 -11.75 -0.70
N SER A 81 -17.85 -12.46 0.42
CA SER A 81 -18.21 -11.85 1.70
C SER A 81 -17.12 -10.86 2.14
N VAL A 82 -17.48 -9.58 2.30
CA VAL A 82 -16.57 -8.53 2.77
C VAL A 82 -16.61 -8.47 4.29
N SER A 83 -15.45 -8.62 4.92
CA SER A 83 -15.36 -8.47 6.37
C SER A 83 -15.67 -7.03 6.82
N SER A 84 -16.26 -6.87 8.01
CA SER A 84 -16.48 -5.56 8.64
C SER A 84 -15.18 -4.74 8.76
N ARG A 85 -14.02 -5.41 8.89
CA ARG A 85 -12.70 -4.75 8.89
C ARG A 85 -12.37 -4.11 7.55
N THR A 86 -12.70 -4.78 6.44
CA THR A 86 -12.53 -4.24 5.09
C THR A 86 -13.45 -3.03 4.87
N ILE A 87 -14.71 -3.13 5.31
CA ILE A 87 -15.66 -2.00 5.28
C ILE A 87 -15.09 -0.80 6.05
N ARG A 88 -14.66 -1.01 7.31
CA ARG A 88 -14.06 0.06 8.13
C ARG A 88 -12.82 0.68 7.48
N ARG A 89 -11.98 -0.12 6.82
CA ARG A 89 -10.80 0.38 6.09
C ARG A 89 -11.22 1.28 4.93
N HIS A 90 -12.22 0.88 4.14
CA HIS A 90 -12.72 1.70 3.03
C HIS A 90 -13.42 2.97 3.50
N LEU A 91 -14.13 2.93 4.63
CA LEU A 91 -14.68 4.14 5.26
C LEU A 91 -13.56 5.12 5.62
N ALA A 92 -12.50 4.63 6.27
CA ALA A 92 -11.34 5.46 6.61
C ALA A 92 -10.62 6.02 5.37
N GLU A 93 -10.39 5.20 4.34
CA GLU A 93 -9.81 5.64 3.05
C GLU A 93 -10.70 6.69 2.36
N GLY A 94 -12.02 6.56 2.47
CA GLY A 94 -13.01 7.49 1.91
C GLY A 94 -13.31 8.72 2.78
N HIS A 95 -12.63 8.90 3.92
CA HIS A 95 -12.94 9.94 4.91
C HIS A 95 -14.39 9.92 5.43
N LEU A 96 -15.03 8.75 5.39
CA LEU A 96 -16.39 8.52 5.88
C LEU A 96 -16.33 7.93 7.29
N ARG A 97 -17.23 8.36 8.17
CA ARG A 97 -17.41 7.78 9.51
C ARG A 97 -18.80 7.16 9.59
N SER A 98 -18.88 5.88 9.98
CA SER A 98 -20.15 5.27 10.37
C SER A 98 -20.60 5.88 11.69
N ARG A 99 -21.88 6.28 11.80
CA ARG A 99 -22.44 6.87 13.03
C ARG A 99 -22.92 5.83 14.05
N CYS A 100 -22.88 4.55 13.70
CA CYS A 100 -23.24 3.44 14.59
C CYS A 100 -21.97 2.68 15.04
N PRO A 101 -21.95 2.14 16.28
CA PRO A 101 -20.94 1.18 16.68
C PRO A 101 -21.01 -0.04 15.76
N LEU A 102 -19.84 -0.48 15.28
CA LEU A 102 -19.67 -1.56 14.30
C LEU A 102 -19.47 -2.92 14.98
#